data_AF-A0A1J3K6X0-F1
#
_entry.id   AF-A0A1J3K6X0-F1
#
_cell.length_a   1.000
_cell.length_b   1.000
_cell.length_c   1.000
_cell.angle_alpha   90.00
_cell.angle_beta   90.00
_cell.angle_gamma   90.00
#
_symmetry.space_group_name_H-M   'P 1'
#
loop_
_entity.id
_entity.type
_entity.pdbx_description
1 polymer ?
#
loop_
_entity_poly.entity_id
_entity_poly.type
_entity_poly.pdbx_seq_one_letter_code
_entity_poly.pdbx_strand_id
1 'polypeptide(L)'
;ENLSTGRIVGASVLVIYLATLYGTFVPDWEFVVYDKDSTLYGKIQSVQCGVRGKLNPPCNAVGYVDRQVLGIDHMYHHPAWRRSKACTSVSPYEGSLRPDAPSWCHAPFEPEGLLSSISAILSTIIGVHFGHIILHLQGYSARLKIWISTGLALLTLGLILHFTLCEKHLVISLIQKDIIFSQTHIANSKCLQ
;
A
#
# COMPACT_ATOMS: atom_id res chain seq x y z
N GLU A 1 33.14 -0.65 -1.22
CA GLU A 1 32.32 -1.31 -2.26
C GLU A 1 30.91 -1.67 -1.78
N ASN A 2 30.74 -2.33 -0.62
CA ASN A 2 29.43 -2.81 -0.13
C ASN A 2 28.30 -1.74 -0.04
N LEU A 3 28.61 -0.49 0.33
CA LEU A 3 27.60 0.57 0.41
C LEU A 3 27.07 1.01 -0.97
N SER A 4 27.93 1.00 -2.00
CA SER A 4 27.52 1.39 -3.36
C SER A 4 26.56 0.36 -3.95
N THR A 5 26.87 -0.93 -3.76
CA THR A 5 26.01 -2.04 -4.18
C THR A 5 24.65 -1.99 -3.49
N GLY A 6 24.60 -1.76 -2.16
CA GLY A 6 23.35 -1.66 -1.42
C GLY A 6 22.43 -0.52 -1.89
N ARG A 7 23.01 0.62 -2.31
CA ARG A 7 22.26 1.76 -2.87
C ARG A 7 21.66 1.45 -4.24
N ILE A 8 22.42 0.76 -5.10
CA ILE A 8 21.93 0.34 -6.43
C ILE A 8 20.79 -0.65 -6.27
N VAL A 9 20.96 -1.68 -5.41
CA VAL A 9 19.91 -2.66 -5.14
C VAL A 9 18.65 -1.97 -4.59
N GLY A 10 18.80 -1.08 -3.60
CA GLY A 10 17.67 -0.33 -3.05
C GLY A 10 16.94 0.52 -4.10
N ALA A 11 17.69 1.20 -4.98
CA ALA A 11 17.10 1.99 -6.07
C ALA A 11 16.38 1.10 -7.11
N SER A 12 16.97 -0.02 -7.49
CA SER A 12 16.35 -0.99 -8.42
C SER A 12 15.06 -1.56 -7.84
N VAL A 13 15.06 -1.98 -6.58
CA VAL A 13 13.87 -2.49 -5.88
C VAL A 13 12.79 -1.40 -5.79
N LEU A 14 13.16 -0.16 -5.44
CA LEU A 14 12.22 0.97 -5.38
C LEU A 14 11.57 1.23 -6.75
N VAL A 15 12.36 1.22 -7.83
CA VAL A 15 11.82 1.44 -9.20
C VAL A 15 10.86 0.33 -9.58
N ILE A 16 11.20 -0.94 -9.34
CA ILE A 16 10.32 -2.08 -9.62
C ILE A 16 9.04 -1.98 -8.79
N TYR A 17 9.15 -1.64 -7.50
CA TYR A 17 8.02 -1.47 -6.61
C TYR A 17 7.07 -0.38 -7.12
N LEU A 18 7.58 0.81 -7.42
CA LEU A 18 6.78 1.92 -7.92
C LEU A 18 6.18 1.63 -9.30
N ALA A 19 6.95 1.02 -10.21
CA ALA A 19 6.46 0.62 -11.53
C ALA A 19 5.32 -0.40 -11.40
N THR A 20 5.40 -1.34 -10.46
CA THR A 20 4.33 -2.31 -10.24
C THR A 20 3.11 -1.65 -9.60
N LEU A 21 3.30 -0.83 -8.57
CA LEU A 21 2.20 -0.14 -7.89
C LEU A 21 1.39 0.77 -8.80
N TYR A 22 2.06 1.60 -9.59
CA TYR A 22 1.41 2.61 -10.42
C TYR A 22 1.17 2.17 -11.85
N GLY A 23 2.03 1.29 -12.37
CA GLY A 23 1.97 0.81 -13.75
C GLY A 23 1.05 -0.39 -13.95
N THR A 24 0.70 -1.17 -12.92
CA THR A 24 -0.16 -2.34 -13.10
C THR A 24 -1.61 -1.93 -13.37
N PHE A 25 -2.22 -2.52 -14.39
CA PHE A 25 -3.65 -2.41 -14.64
C PHE A 25 -4.40 -3.41 -13.79
N VAL A 26 -5.41 -2.93 -13.07
CA VAL A 26 -6.29 -3.76 -12.25
C VAL A 26 -7.62 -3.90 -12.99
N PRO A 27 -7.88 -5.07 -13.62
CA PRO A 27 -9.15 -5.34 -14.25
C PRO A 27 -10.25 -5.56 -13.19
N ASP A 28 -11.50 -5.61 -13.66
CA ASP A 28 -12.61 -6.06 -12.84
C ASP A 28 -12.37 -7.51 -12.40
N TRP A 29 -12.83 -7.86 -11.21
CA TRP A 29 -12.59 -9.17 -10.63
C TRP A 29 -13.76 -9.63 -9.77
N GLU A 30 -13.84 -10.93 -9.55
CA GLU A 30 -14.93 -11.57 -8.82
C GLU A 30 -14.39 -12.46 -7.70
N PHE A 31 -15.18 -12.66 -6.66
CA PHE A 31 -14.84 -13.53 -5.54
C PHE A 31 -16.08 -14.14 -4.91
N VAL A 32 -15.90 -15.27 -4.23
CA VAL A 32 -16.95 -15.93 -3.45
C VAL A 32 -16.92 -15.40 -2.01
N VAL A 33 -18.10 -15.09 -1.46
CA VAL A 33 -18.20 -14.67 -0.06
C VAL A 33 -18.16 -15.89 0.86
N TYR A 34 -17.14 -15.96 1.72
CA TYR A 34 -16.94 -17.03 2.70
C TYR A 34 -17.47 -16.71 4.12
N ASP A 35 -18.04 -15.52 4.32
CA ASP A 35 -18.58 -15.08 5.60
C ASP A 35 -19.91 -15.80 5.89
N LYS A 36 -19.90 -16.76 6.84
CA LYS A 36 -21.05 -17.61 7.16
C LYS A 36 -22.23 -16.84 7.76
N ASP A 37 -21.96 -15.72 8.40
CA ASP A 37 -22.98 -14.88 9.02
C ASP A 37 -23.61 -13.91 7.99
N SER A 38 -23.06 -13.85 6.78
CA SER A 38 -23.57 -13.02 5.70
C SER A 38 -24.67 -13.74 4.92
N THR A 39 -25.73 -13.00 4.55
CA THR A 39 -26.77 -13.45 3.60
C THR A 39 -26.23 -13.66 2.18
N LEU A 40 -24.99 -13.24 1.94
CA LEU A 40 -24.27 -13.42 0.69
C LEU A 40 -23.35 -14.65 0.71
N TYR A 41 -23.33 -15.45 1.78
CA TYR A 41 -22.50 -16.66 1.88
C TYR A 41 -22.66 -17.55 0.64
N GLY A 42 -21.53 -17.94 0.04
CA GLY A 42 -21.48 -18.77 -1.16
C GLY A 42 -21.88 -18.07 -2.47
N LYS A 43 -22.22 -16.76 -2.45
CA LYS A 43 -22.51 -15.99 -3.67
C LYS A 43 -21.24 -15.37 -4.25
N ILE A 44 -21.23 -15.26 -5.57
CA ILE A 44 -20.18 -14.56 -6.32
C ILE A 44 -20.49 -13.07 -6.33
N GLN A 45 -19.52 -12.26 -5.91
CA GLN A 45 -19.60 -10.81 -5.93
C GLN A 45 -18.54 -10.25 -6.89
N SER A 46 -18.95 -9.30 -7.72
CA SER A 46 -18.07 -8.61 -8.66
C SER A 46 -17.60 -7.26 -8.11
N VAL A 47 -16.37 -6.89 -8.41
CA VAL A 47 -15.76 -5.59 -8.10
C VAL A 47 -15.35 -4.91 -9.41
N GLN A 48 -15.91 -3.72 -9.62
CA GLN A 48 -15.60 -2.88 -10.79
C GLN A 48 -14.40 -1.98 -10.46
N CYS A 49 -13.33 -2.15 -11.22
CA CYS A 49 -12.06 -1.48 -11.07
C CYS A 49 -11.67 -0.72 -12.34
N GLY A 50 -11.24 -1.44 -13.39
CA GLY A 50 -10.83 -0.86 -14.67
C GLY A 50 -9.81 0.29 -14.59
N VAL A 51 -8.87 0.27 -13.63
CA VAL A 51 -8.00 1.42 -13.30
C VAL A 51 -6.51 1.06 -13.19
N ARG A 52 -5.64 2.08 -13.26
CA ARG A 52 -4.21 2.02 -12.89
C ARG A 52 -3.94 2.99 -11.74
N GLY A 53 -2.90 2.71 -10.95
CA GLY A 53 -2.39 3.66 -9.95
C GLY A 53 -3.32 4.00 -8.78
N LYS A 54 -4.38 3.20 -8.57
CA LYS A 54 -5.25 3.33 -7.40
C LYS A 54 -4.60 2.57 -6.24
N LEU A 55 -4.27 3.24 -5.15
CA LEU A 55 -3.66 2.66 -3.94
C LEU A 55 -4.71 2.18 -2.94
N ASN A 56 -5.90 2.79 -2.98
CA ASN A 56 -6.97 2.40 -2.07
C ASN A 56 -7.65 1.10 -2.51
N PRO A 57 -8.10 0.26 -1.54
CA PRO A 57 -8.92 -0.90 -1.86
C PRO A 57 -10.23 -0.47 -2.56
N PRO A 58 -10.87 -1.38 -3.30
CA PRO A 58 -10.46 -2.78 -3.55
C PRO A 58 -9.58 -2.97 -4.81
N CYS A 59 -9.28 -1.89 -5.52
CA CYS A 59 -8.74 -1.92 -6.88
C CYS A 59 -7.25 -1.57 -6.95
N ASN A 60 -6.50 -1.91 -5.90
CA ASN A 60 -5.08 -1.62 -5.85
C ASN A 60 -4.22 -2.73 -6.45
N ALA A 61 -3.04 -2.33 -6.94
CA ALA A 61 -2.09 -3.23 -7.58
C ALA A 61 -1.54 -4.29 -6.60
N VAL A 62 -1.40 -3.95 -5.32
CA VAL A 62 -0.96 -4.88 -4.25
C VAL A 62 -1.86 -6.11 -4.21
N GLY A 63 -3.15 -5.90 -3.92
CA GLY A 63 -4.12 -6.98 -3.85
C GLY A 63 -4.31 -7.68 -5.19
N TYR A 64 -4.18 -6.98 -6.32
CA TYR A 64 -4.25 -7.62 -7.63
C TYR A 64 -3.09 -8.60 -7.84
N VAL A 65 -1.85 -8.19 -7.61
CA VAL A 65 -0.68 -9.07 -7.74
C VAL A 65 -0.79 -10.27 -6.80
N ASP A 66 -1.19 -10.04 -5.56
CA ASP A 66 -1.36 -11.14 -4.60
C ASP A 66 -2.44 -12.12 -5.07
N ARG A 67 -3.55 -11.64 -5.66
CA ARG A 67 -4.61 -12.51 -6.20
C ARG A 67 -4.12 -13.34 -7.37
N GLN A 68 -3.24 -12.79 -8.21
CA GLN A 68 -2.70 -13.49 -9.37
C GLN A 68 -1.64 -14.53 -9.00
N VAL A 69 -0.80 -14.24 -8.00
CA VAL A 69 0.34 -15.10 -7.67
C VAL A 69 0.02 -16.09 -6.56
N LEU A 70 -0.64 -15.66 -5.49
CA LEU A 70 -1.00 -16.52 -4.36
C LEU A 70 -2.35 -17.23 -4.61
N GLY A 71 -3.26 -16.58 -5.35
CA GLY A 71 -4.63 -17.06 -5.52
C GLY A 71 -5.55 -16.57 -4.40
N ILE A 72 -6.85 -16.47 -4.71
CA ILE A 72 -7.87 -15.93 -3.78
C ILE A 72 -8.05 -16.81 -2.54
N ASP A 73 -7.86 -18.13 -2.66
CA ASP A 73 -8.05 -19.08 -1.56
C ASP A 73 -6.93 -19.04 -0.51
N HIS A 74 -5.78 -18.44 -0.82
CA HIS A 74 -4.67 -18.25 0.12
C HIS A 74 -4.71 -16.90 0.83
N MET A 75 -5.71 -16.07 0.54
CA MET A 75 -5.83 -14.74 1.14
C MET A 75 -6.61 -14.78 2.45
N TYR A 76 -6.29 -13.86 3.35
CA TYR A 76 -7.05 -13.72 4.58
C TYR A 76 -8.51 -13.28 4.31
N HIS A 77 -9.46 -14.12 4.70
CA HIS A 77 -10.90 -13.89 4.51
C HIS A 77 -11.52 -12.88 5.51
N HIS A 78 -10.78 -12.48 6.55
CA HIS A 78 -11.20 -11.48 7.54
C HIS A 78 -10.32 -10.22 7.51
N PRO A 79 -10.18 -9.55 6.35
CA PRO A 79 -9.17 -8.51 6.18
C PRO A 79 -9.41 -7.26 7.02
N ALA A 80 -8.32 -6.56 7.33
CA ALA A 80 -8.32 -5.38 8.19
C ALA A 80 -9.24 -4.24 7.69
N TRP A 81 -9.50 -4.15 6.38
CA TRP A 81 -10.39 -3.12 5.83
C TRP A 81 -11.87 -3.30 6.21
N ARG A 82 -12.29 -4.45 6.76
CA ARG A 82 -13.62 -4.63 7.35
C ARG A 82 -13.88 -3.59 8.47
N ARG A 83 -12.82 -3.10 9.10
CA ARG A 83 -12.82 -2.05 10.13
C ARG A 83 -12.94 -0.63 9.56
N SER A 84 -13.00 -0.46 8.24
CA SER A 84 -13.08 0.84 7.60
C SER A 84 -14.47 1.46 7.78
N LYS A 85 -14.55 2.81 7.75
CA LYS A 85 -15.82 3.56 7.81
C LYS A 85 -16.81 3.21 6.68
N ALA A 86 -16.30 2.69 5.56
CA ALA A 86 -17.12 2.21 4.45
C ALA A 86 -17.84 0.90 4.80
N CYS A 87 -17.23 0.07 5.66
CA CYS A 87 -17.72 -1.27 5.97
C CYS A 87 -18.48 -1.33 7.30
N THR A 88 -18.08 -0.58 8.33
CA THR A 88 -18.70 -0.64 9.67
C THR A 88 -18.89 0.75 10.30
N SER A 89 -19.93 0.90 11.12
CA SER A 89 -20.24 2.13 11.86
C SER A 89 -19.35 2.36 13.08
N VAL A 90 -18.71 1.30 13.60
CA VAL A 90 -17.85 1.34 14.79
C VAL A 90 -16.35 1.46 14.47
N SER A 91 -16.01 1.82 13.22
CA SER A 91 -14.64 2.14 12.81
C SER A 91 -14.02 3.10 13.84
N PRO A 92 -12.80 2.86 14.36
CA PRO A 92 -11.76 1.95 13.87
C PRO A 92 -11.88 0.47 14.28
N TYR A 93 -12.86 0.11 15.09
CA TYR A 93 -13.00 -1.26 15.58
C TYR A 93 -13.72 -2.15 14.55
N GLU A 94 -13.54 -3.46 14.69
CA GLU A 94 -14.37 -4.40 13.93
C GLU A 94 -15.75 -4.47 14.57
N GLY A 95 -16.77 -4.50 13.72
CA GLY A 95 -18.16 -4.67 14.12
C GLY A 95 -18.94 -5.29 12.98
N SER A 96 -20.27 -5.35 13.13
CA SER A 96 -21.13 -5.79 12.03
C SER A 96 -20.92 -4.92 10.79
N LEU A 97 -20.94 -5.58 9.63
CA LEU A 97 -20.95 -4.88 8.36
C LEU A 97 -22.26 -4.12 8.24
N ARG A 98 -22.18 -2.91 7.70
CA ARG A 98 -23.37 -2.09 7.48
C ARG A 98 -24.29 -2.77 6.47
N PRO A 99 -25.61 -2.59 6.58
CA PRO A 99 -26.56 -3.11 5.58
C PRO A 99 -26.31 -2.55 4.17
N ASP A 100 -25.77 -1.33 4.08
CA ASP A 100 -25.40 -0.62 2.86
C ASP A 100 -23.90 -0.75 2.52
N ALA A 101 -23.17 -1.66 3.17
CA ALA A 101 -21.75 -1.84 2.92
C ALA A 101 -21.51 -2.29 1.47
N PRO A 102 -20.49 -1.74 0.80
CA PRO A 102 -20.15 -2.16 -0.55
C PRO A 102 -19.65 -3.61 -0.54
N SER A 103 -19.94 -4.35 -1.62
CA SER A 103 -19.65 -5.80 -1.72
C SER A 103 -18.21 -6.16 -1.41
N TRP A 104 -17.25 -5.31 -1.78
CA TRP A 104 -15.83 -5.52 -1.55
C TRP A 104 -15.42 -5.56 -0.07
N CYS A 105 -16.28 -5.13 0.87
CA CYS A 105 -16.04 -5.31 2.30
C CYS A 105 -15.95 -6.79 2.70
N HIS A 106 -16.53 -7.70 1.93
CA HIS A 106 -16.42 -9.15 2.10
C HIS A 106 -15.24 -9.78 1.33
N ALA A 107 -14.56 -9.00 0.50
CA ALA A 107 -13.51 -9.52 -0.36
C ALA A 107 -12.27 -9.84 0.48
N PRO A 108 -11.56 -10.94 0.20
CA PRO A 108 -10.36 -11.31 0.95
C PRO A 108 -9.17 -10.40 0.57
N PHE A 109 -8.19 -10.32 1.48
CA PHE A 109 -6.96 -9.54 1.28
C PHE A 109 -5.79 -10.19 1.98
N GLU A 110 -4.60 -10.07 1.40
CA GLU A 110 -3.37 -10.46 2.06
C GLU A 110 -2.56 -9.22 2.49
N PRO A 111 -2.58 -8.83 3.77
CA PRO A 111 -1.81 -7.67 4.24
C PRO A 111 -0.29 -7.88 4.15
N GLU A 112 0.18 -9.13 4.20
CA GLU A 112 1.61 -9.48 4.16
C GLU A 112 2.03 -10.07 2.81
N GLY A 113 1.31 -9.68 1.74
CA GLY A 113 1.50 -10.20 0.39
C GLY A 113 2.87 -9.87 -0.22
N LEU A 114 3.04 -10.21 -1.49
CA LEU A 114 4.32 -10.09 -2.19
C LEU A 114 4.81 -8.64 -2.26
N LEU A 115 3.93 -7.72 -2.65
CA LEU A 115 4.30 -6.30 -2.75
C LEU A 115 4.51 -5.67 -1.37
N SER A 116 3.76 -6.11 -0.36
CA SER A 116 3.98 -5.70 1.04
C SER A 116 5.35 -6.17 1.55
N SER A 117 5.72 -7.43 1.26
CA SER A 117 7.03 -7.99 1.56
C SER A 117 8.17 -7.22 0.88
N ILE A 118 8.00 -6.82 -0.39
CA ILE A 118 8.98 -5.97 -1.11
C ILE A 118 9.14 -4.61 -0.42
N SER A 119 8.05 -4.00 0.06
CA SER A 119 8.09 -2.76 0.83
C SER A 119 8.88 -2.93 2.14
N ALA A 120 8.70 -4.05 2.84
CA ALA A 120 9.47 -4.38 4.05
C ALA A 120 10.98 -4.56 3.77
N ILE A 121 11.33 -5.24 2.68
CA ILE A 121 12.74 -5.39 2.24
C ILE A 121 13.35 -4.02 1.94
N LEU A 122 12.64 -3.18 1.18
CA LEU A 122 13.09 -1.83 0.84
C LEU A 122 13.32 -0.99 2.10
N SER A 123 12.42 -1.09 3.07
CA SER A 123 12.52 -0.40 4.36
C SER A 123 13.75 -0.84 5.16
N THR A 124 14.08 -2.13 5.11
CA THR A 124 15.28 -2.69 5.73
C THR A 124 16.55 -2.17 5.06
N ILE A 125 16.59 -2.14 3.72
CA ILE A 125 17.73 -1.58 2.96
C ILE A 125 17.95 -0.11 3.31
N ILE A 126 16.87 0.68 3.39
CA ILE A 126 16.91 2.08 3.79
C ILE A 126 17.43 2.22 5.23
N GLY A 127 16.93 1.41 6.17
CA GLY A 127 17.40 1.39 7.56
C GLY A 127 18.89 1.07 7.68
N VAL A 128 19.38 0.06 6.96
CA VAL A 128 20.80 -0.29 6.89
C VAL A 128 21.62 0.87 6.31
N HIS A 129 21.11 1.55 5.28
CA HIS A 129 21.77 2.71 4.70
C HIS A 129 21.96 3.84 5.72
N PHE A 130 20.90 4.19 6.46
CA PHE A 130 21.00 5.20 7.52
C PHE A 130 21.89 4.76 8.68
N GLY A 131 21.84 3.50 9.09
CA GLY A 131 22.76 2.94 10.09
C GLY A 131 24.23 3.06 9.68
N HIS A 132 24.54 2.73 8.42
CA HIS A 132 25.89 2.88 7.88
C HIS A 132 26.38 4.34 7.89
N ILE A 133 25.50 5.30 7.56
CA ILE A 133 25.81 6.74 7.61
C ILE A 133 26.17 7.14 9.04
N ILE A 134 25.40 6.69 10.04
CA ILE A 134 25.64 7.02 11.45
C ILE A 134 27.03 6.53 11.89
N LEU A 135 27.39 5.29 11.52
CA LEU A 135 28.66 4.67 11.91
C LEU A 135 29.88 5.33 11.25
N HIS A 136 29.79 5.73 9.98
CA HIS A 136 30.96 6.19 9.20
C HIS A 136 31.13 7.70 9.15
N LEU A 137 30.06 8.49 9.25
CA LEU A 137 30.15 9.95 9.27
C LEU A 137 30.10 10.44 10.71
N GLN A 138 31.17 11.03 11.23
CA GLN A 138 31.18 11.59 12.60
C GLN A 138 30.61 13.01 12.68
N GLY A 139 30.64 13.77 11.58
CA GLY A 139 30.18 15.17 11.55
C GLY A 139 28.66 15.31 11.51
N TYR A 140 28.09 16.02 12.49
CA TYR A 140 26.64 16.31 12.56
C TYR A 140 26.13 17.00 11.28
N SER A 141 26.82 18.03 10.80
CA SER A 141 26.42 18.77 9.60
C SER A 141 26.45 17.91 8.33
N ALA A 142 27.36 16.94 8.23
CA ALA A 142 27.44 16.04 7.09
C ALA A 142 26.28 15.03 7.07
N ARG A 143 25.94 14.48 8.24
CA ARG A 143 24.76 13.60 8.41
C ARG A 143 23.48 14.33 8.01
N LEU A 144 23.29 15.54 8.54
CA LEU A 144 22.10 16.34 8.29
C LEU A 144 21.94 16.68 6.80
N LYS A 145 23.02 17.05 6.11
CA LYS A 145 22.99 17.30 4.65
C LYS A 145 22.51 16.08 3.86
N ILE A 146 23.00 14.89 4.20
CA ILE A 146 22.61 13.64 3.51
C ILE A 146 21.14 13.30 3.78
N TRP A 147 20.68 13.43 5.03
CA TRP A 147 19.30 13.14 5.40
C TRP A 147 18.31 14.10 4.75
N ILE A 148 18.59 15.41 4.81
CA ILE A 148 17.76 16.43 4.16
C ILE A 148 17.76 16.24 2.64
N SER A 149 18.92 16.01 2.02
CA SER A 149 19.01 15.79 0.57
C SER A 149 18.22 14.56 0.13
N THR A 150 18.35 13.45 0.85
CA THR A 150 17.63 12.21 0.56
C THR A 150 16.12 12.40 0.76
N GLY A 151 15.73 13.06 1.85
CA GLY A 151 14.33 13.39 2.13
C GLY A 151 13.72 14.29 1.06
N LEU A 152 14.44 15.31 0.61
CA LEU A 152 13.99 16.22 -0.45
C LEU A 152 13.85 15.50 -1.79
N ALA A 153 14.78 14.60 -2.12
CA ALA A 153 14.69 13.79 -3.34
C ALA A 153 13.46 12.88 -3.33
N LEU A 154 13.23 12.15 -2.23
CA LEU A 154 12.05 11.28 -2.07
C LEU A 154 10.75 12.08 -2.05
N LEU A 155 10.73 13.26 -1.41
CA LEU A 155 9.57 14.15 -1.41
C LEU A 155 9.25 14.63 -2.83
N THR A 156 10.25 15.07 -3.58
CA THR A 156 10.08 15.52 -4.97
C THR A 156 9.53 14.39 -5.83
N LEU A 157 10.09 13.18 -5.72
CA LEU A 157 9.59 12.00 -6.42
C LEU A 157 8.14 11.68 -6.03
N GLY A 158 7.82 11.72 -4.74
CA GLY A 158 6.47 11.49 -4.24
C GLY A 158 5.45 12.52 -4.74
N LEU A 159 5.84 13.79 -4.83
CA LEU A 159 5.00 14.86 -5.41
C LEU A 159 4.80 14.65 -6.91
N ILE A 160 5.86 14.31 -7.65
CA ILE A 160 5.74 14.00 -9.08
C ILE A 160 4.75 12.86 -9.27
N LEU A 161 4.90 11.75 -8.53
CA LEU A 161 3.95 10.62 -8.61
C LEU A 161 2.53 11.04 -8.26
N HIS A 162 2.36 11.84 -7.20
CA HIS A 162 1.04 12.32 -6.77
C HIS A 162 0.33 13.15 -7.85
N PHE A 163 1.04 14.10 -8.47
CA PHE A 163 0.46 14.99 -9.47
C PHE A 163 0.33 14.35 -10.86
N THR A 164 1.24 13.46 -11.24
CA THR A 164 1.21 12.82 -12.57
C THR A 164 0.23 11.64 -12.65
N LEU A 165 0.02 10.92 -11.54
CA LEU A 165 -0.79 9.69 -11.52
C LEU A 165 -2.15 9.90 -10.84
N CYS A 166 -2.47 11.15 -10.47
CA CYS A 166 -3.78 11.64 -10.04
C CYS A 166 -4.58 10.65 -9.19
N GLU A 167 -4.03 10.26 -8.05
CA GLU A 167 -4.83 9.69 -6.97
C GLU A 167 -4.86 10.66 -5.79
N LYS A 168 -6.07 11.04 -5.36
CA LYS A 168 -6.36 12.03 -4.31
C LYS A 168 -5.93 11.60 -2.89
N HIS A 169 -4.98 10.68 -2.76
CA HIS A 169 -4.48 10.22 -1.47
C HIS A 169 -2.98 10.41 -1.36
N LEU A 170 -2.62 11.24 -0.39
CA LEU A 170 -1.28 11.60 0.08
C LEU A 170 -0.22 10.50 -0.15
N VAL A 171 0.70 10.73 -1.10
CA VAL A 171 1.88 9.88 -1.36
C VAL A 171 2.90 9.91 -0.18
N ILE A 172 2.65 10.73 0.84
CA ILE A 172 3.46 10.81 2.07
C ILE A 172 3.39 9.50 2.92
N SER A 173 2.68 8.47 2.46
CA SER A 173 2.57 7.20 3.17
C SER A 173 3.25 6.00 2.53
N LEU A 174 4.01 6.14 1.44
CA LEU A 174 4.71 4.97 0.85
C LEU A 174 5.78 4.36 1.75
N ILE A 175 6.17 5.04 2.85
CA ILE A 175 7.08 4.48 3.86
C ILE A 175 6.35 4.23 5.19
N GLN A 176 5.26 4.93 5.49
CA GLN A 176 4.58 4.81 6.79
C GLN A 176 3.42 3.80 6.79
N LYS A 177 2.67 3.63 5.68
CA LYS A 177 1.47 2.78 5.67
C LYS A 177 1.77 1.29 5.60
N ASP A 178 2.90 0.89 5.01
CA ASP A 178 3.30 -0.52 4.97
C ASP A 178 4.12 -0.92 6.21
N ILE A 179 4.88 0.02 6.82
CA ILE A 179 5.67 -0.26 8.04
C ILE A 179 4.82 -0.10 9.32
N ILE A 180 3.77 0.71 9.29
CA ILE A 180 2.95 1.04 10.47
C ILE A 180 1.49 1.16 10.05
N PHE A 181 0.84 0.06 9.70
CA PHE A 181 -0.62 0.06 9.54
C PHE A 181 -1.32 0.05 10.91
N SER A 182 -1.33 1.21 11.58
CA SER A 182 -2.41 1.61 12.46
C SER A 182 -3.18 2.74 11.78
N GLN A 183 -4.46 2.47 11.53
CA GLN A 183 -5.46 3.36 10.94
C GLN A 183 -5.27 4.83 11.31
N THR A 184 -5.16 5.73 10.33
CA THR A 184 -5.60 7.12 10.54
C THR A 184 -5.88 7.85 9.21
N HIS A 185 -7.11 8.40 9.16
CA HIS A 185 -7.55 9.55 8.38
C HIS A 185 -7.46 9.52 6.84
N ILE A 186 -8.58 9.12 6.24
CA ILE A 186 -9.03 9.51 4.89
C ILE A 186 -9.41 11.00 4.95
N ALA A 187 -8.50 11.89 4.58
CA ALA A 187 -8.83 13.29 4.32
C ALA A 187 -9.30 13.42 2.86
N ASN A 188 -10.58 13.75 2.68
CA ASN A 188 -11.16 14.09 1.39
C ASN A 188 -10.74 15.51 1.00
N SER A 189 -9.90 15.67 -0.01
CA SER A 189 -9.73 16.94 -0.73
C SER A 189 -10.09 16.75 -2.20
N LYS A 190 -11.09 17.52 -2.65
CA LYS A 190 -11.48 17.60 -4.06
C LYS A 190 -10.38 18.33 -4.83
N CYS A 191 -9.77 17.71 -5.85
CA CYS A 191 -9.12 18.49 -6.91
C CYS A 191 -10.21 19.30 -7.63
N LEU A 192 -9.93 20.59 -7.82
CA LEU A 192 -10.68 21.46 -8.72
C LEU A 192 -10.81 20.76 -10.07
N GLN A 193 -12.06 20.65 -10.51
CA GLN A 193 -12.43 20.62 -11.90
C GLN A 193 -13.30 21.86 -12.11
#